data_AF-A0AB73BPL2-F1
#
_entry.id   AF-A0AB73BPL2-F1
#
_cell.length_a   1.000
_cell.length_b   1.000
_cell.length_c   1.000
_cell.angle_alpha   90.00
_cell.angle_beta   90.00
_cell.angle_gamma   90.00
#
_symmetry.space_group_name_H-M   'P 1'
#
loop_
_entity.id
_entity.type
_entity.pdbx_description
1 polymer ?
#
loop_
_entity_poly.entity_id
_entity_poly.type
_entity_poly.pdbx_seq_one_letter_code
_entity_poly.pdbx_strand_id
1 'polypeptide(L)'
;MGLVNFYKNGWFPNGWGGVFTTMLIVNFAFSGTELIGITAGEAENPQKAIPEAIRTTLWRLIVFFIGSIVVMAALIPYHTAGVTQSPFVYVLDLIHVPFAANIMNFVVLTAIISAANSGLYASTRMLWSLGNEGTIPKAFTKTNKRGIPVLSLVVSMLGGIFALISSKVAASTVYLVLVSISGLAVVFVWTAIAWSELKFRRAFLNSGHQLNELKYKTPWYPVIPYFAFISSLLSCVLIWFDPTQRVALYYTIPFVAICYLGHHFWLKSKKNNEEVLLEK
;
A
#
# COMPACT_ATOMS: atom_id res chain seq x y z
N MET A 1 -22.93 -5.19 25.77
CA MET A 1 -22.15 -4.31 24.88
C MET A 1 -21.41 -3.31 25.74
N GLY A 2 -20.19 -2.94 25.37
CA GLY A 2 -19.34 -2.00 26.12
C GLY A 2 -17.96 -2.57 26.43
N LEU A 3 -17.21 -1.88 27.31
CA LEU A 3 -15.81 -2.18 27.62
C LEU A 3 -15.57 -3.63 28.12
N VAL A 4 -16.61 -4.31 28.57
CA VAL A 4 -16.58 -5.73 28.95
C VAL A 4 -16.10 -6.62 27.79
N ASN A 5 -16.37 -6.25 26.55
CA ASN A 5 -15.92 -7.02 25.38
C ASN A 5 -14.39 -7.15 25.27
N PHE A 6 -13.61 -6.23 25.85
CA PHE A 6 -12.14 -6.26 25.78
C PHE A 6 -11.50 -7.36 26.62
N TYR A 7 -12.11 -7.71 27.77
CA TYR A 7 -11.48 -8.60 28.74
C TYR A 7 -12.31 -9.85 29.05
N LYS A 8 -13.58 -9.90 28.64
CA LYS A 8 -14.48 -11.03 28.94
C LYS A 8 -13.92 -12.39 28.51
N ASN A 9 -13.16 -12.43 27.42
CA ASN A 9 -12.53 -13.65 26.89
C ASN A 9 -10.99 -13.59 26.97
N GLY A 10 -10.46 -12.73 27.85
CA GLY A 10 -9.04 -12.37 27.88
C GLY A 10 -8.68 -11.31 26.85
N TRP A 11 -7.55 -10.62 27.07
CA TRP A 11 -7.06 -9.55 26.19
C TRP A 11 -6.61 -10.08 24.82
N PHE A 12 -6.21 -11.36 24.76
CA PHE A 12 -5.79 -12.07 23.54
C PHE A 12 -6.54 -13.40 23.43
N PRO A 13 -7.84 -13.39 23.06
CA PRO A 13 -8.66 -14.60 23.06
C PRO A 13 -8.17 -15.67 22.06
N ASN A 14 -7.51 -15.25 20.99
CA ASN A 14 -6.88 -16.13 19.99
C ASN A 14 -5.35 -16.29 20.21
N GLY A 15 -4.86 -15.90 21.40
CA GLY A 15 -3.43 -15.83 21.71
C GLY A 15 -2.65 -14.82 20.86
N TRP A 16 -1.34 -14.79 21.04
CA TRP A 16 -0.44 -13.94 20.27
C TRP A 16 -0.40 -14.29 18.78
N GLY A 17 -0.70 -15.54 18.42
CA GLY A 17 -0.81 -16.00 17.03
C GLY A 17 -1.83 -15.19 16.22
N GLY A 18 -2.99 -14.88 16.81
CA GLY A 18 -4.02 -14.05 16.16
C GLY A 18 -3.56 -12.62 15.87
N VAL A 19 -2.70 -12.04 16.73
CA VAL A 19 -2.13 -10.70 16.49
C VAL A 19 -1.27 -10.72 15.23
N PHE A 20 -0.44 -11.75 15.08
CA PHE A 20 0.46 -11.90 13.93
C PHE A 20 -0.29 -12.15 12.62
N THR A 21 -1.34 -12.97 12.62
CA THR A 21 -2.13 -13.22 11.40
C THR A 21 -2.94 -11.98 10.98
N THR A 22 -3.41 -11.18 11.93
CA THR A 22 -4.17 -9.95 11.63
C THR A 22 -3.27 -8.80 11.17
N MET A 23 -1.99 -8.79 11.57
CA MET A 23 -1.00 -7.78 11.18
C MET A 23 -0.91 -7.59 9.65
N LEU A 24 -1.10 -8.66 8.89
CA LEU A 24 -1.00 -8.65 7.43
C LEU A 24 -2.19 -7.95 6.77
N ILE A 25 -3.39 -8.18 7.29
CA ILE A 25 -4.60 -7.48 6.86
C ILE A 25 -4.47 -5.98 7.17
N VAL A 26 -3.90 -5.66 8.33
CA VAL A 26 -3.62 -4.28 8.75
C VAL A 26 -2.61 -3.61 7.81
N ASN A 27 -1.50 -4.28 7.47
CA ASN A 27 -0.52 -3.77 6.50
C ASN A 27 -1.18 -3.46 5.15
N PHE A 28 -2.01 -4.38 4.65
CA PHE A 28 -2.74 -4.17 3.40
C PHE A 28 -3.70 -2.98 3.50
N ALA A 29 -4.43 -2.83 4.61
CA ALA A 29 -5.36 -1.72 4.84
C ALA A 29 -4.68 -0.34 4.88
N PHE A 30 -3.40 -0.29 5.25
CA PHE A 30 -2.59 0.93 5.27
C PHE A 30 -1.72 1.15 4.03
N SER A 31 -1.76 0.22 3.07
CA SER A 31 -1.16 0.43 1.75
C SER A 31 -1.70 1.71 1.11
N GLY A 32 -0.82 2.44 0.43
CA GLY A 32 -1.16 3.68 -0.25
C GLY A 32 -0.85 4.94 0.55
N THR A 33 -0.39 4.82 1.80
CA THR A 33 0.17 5.97 2.53
C THR A 33 1.45 6.51 1.87
N GLU A 34 2.16 5.66 1.14
CA GLU A 34 3.30 6.02 0.28
C GLU A 34 2.91 6.92 -0.91
N LEU A 35 1.62 7.06 -1.24
CA LEU A 35 1.12 7.94 -2.31
C LEU A 35 1.47 9.41 -2.07
N ILE A 36 1.65 9.81 -0.81
CA ILE A 36 2.16 11.15 -0.46
C ILE A 36 3.53 11.39 -1.11
N GLY A 37 4.38 10.36 -1.17
CA GLY A 37 5.69 10.45 -1.84
C GLY A 37 5.58 10.56 -3.35
N ILE A 38 4.67 9.81 -3.98
CA ILE A 38 4.45 9.86 -5.44
C ILE A 38 3.91 11.24 -5.86
N THR A 39 3.00 11.80 -5.08
CA THR A 39 2.38 13.11 -5.34
C THR A 39 3.28 14.27 -4.94
N ALA A 40 4.40 14.04 -4.23
CA ALA A 40 5.29 15.09 -3.78
C ALA A 40 5.90 15.90 -4.92
N GLY A 41 6.18 15.27 -6.06
CA GLY A 41 6.70 15.95 -7.25
C GLY A 41 5.68 16.87 -7.95
N GLU A 42 4.39 16.70 -7.66
CA GLU A 42 3.28 17.46 -8.25
C GLU A 42 2.64 18.43 -7.24
N ALA A 43 3.04 18.36 -5.96
CA ALA A 43 2.51 19.21 -4.92
C ALA A 43 3.00 20.65 -5.06
N GLU A 44 2.10 21.61 -4.89
CA GLU A 44 2.46 23.01 -4.77
C GLU A 44 3.20 23.24 -3.44
N ASN A 45 4.39 23.84 -3.47
CA ASN A 45 5.25 24.05 -2.31
C ASN A 45 5.49 22.78 -1.47
N PRO A 46 6.12 21.74 -2.06
CA PRO A 46 6.25 20.42 -1.43
C PRO A 46 6.98 20.46 -0.08
N GLN A 47 7.83 21.46 0.13
CA GLN A 47 8.57 21.69 1.37
C GLN A 47 7.66 21.94 2.59
N LYS A 48 6.43 22.43 2.39
CA LYS A 48 5.43 22.64 3.45
C LYS A 48 4.30 21.63 3.35
N ALA A 49 3.78 21.42 2.15
CA ALA A 49 2.62 20.56 1.91
C ALA A 49 2.88 19.11 2.34
N ILE A 50 4.07 18.57 2.09
CA ILE A 50 4.39 17.16 2.39
C ILE A 50 4.53 16.91 3.89
N PRO A 51 5.31 17.69 4.67
CA PRO A 51 5.33 17.55 6.12
C PRO A 51 3.94 17.68 6.79
N GLU A 52 3.13 18.64 6.33
CA GLU A 52 1.78 18.85 6.84
C GLU A 52 0.85 17.68 6.50
N ALA A 53 0.91 17.18 5.26
CA ALA A 53 0.13 16.02 4.83
C ALA A 53 0.49 14.78 5.64
N ILE A 54 1.78 14.51 5.88
CA ILE A 54 2.24 13.39 6.71
C ILE A 54 1.68 13.51 8.13
N ARG A 55 1.88 14.66 8.79
CA ARG A 55 1.43 14.87 10.17
C ARG A 55 -0.09 14.73 10.31
N THR A 56 -0.83 15.33 9.38
CA THR A 56 -2.29 15.30 9.42
C THR A 56 -2.82 13.92 9.09
N THR A 57 -2.18 13.17 8.19
CA THR A 57 -2.54 11.79 7.88
C THR A 57 -2.31 10.89 9.09
N LEU A 58 -1.13 10.96 9.72
CA LEU A 58 -0.83 10.18 10.92
C LEU A 58 -1.82 10.44 12.04
N TRP A 59 -2.15 11.71 12.31
CA TRP A 59 -3.12 12.04 13.34
C TRP A 59 -4.52 11.54 13.04
N ARG A 60 -4.95 11.64 11.77
CA ARG A 60 -6.22 11.07 11.30
C ARG A 60 -6.25 9.56 11.44
N LEU A 61 -5.16 8.86 11.15
CA LEU A 61 -5.08 7.41 11.34
C LEU A 61 -5.19 7.05 12.83
N ILE A 62 -4.46 7.72 13.71
CA ILE A 62 -4.56 7.44 15.16
C ILE A 62 -5.99 7.69 15.66
N VAL A 63 -6.57 8.85 15.38
CA VAL A 63 -7.87 9.23 15.94
C VAL A 63 -9.01 8.42 15.31
N PHE A 64 -9.10 8.38 13.98
CA PHE A 64 -10.24 7.76 13.31
C PHE A 64 -10.10 6.24 13.22
N PHE A 65 -8.90 5.72 12.95
CA PHE A 65 -8.73 4.27 12.77
C PHE A 65 -8.67 3.54 14.11
N ILE A 66 -7.72 3.91 14.99
CA ILE A 66 -7.61 3.26 16.30
C ILE A 66 -8.88 3.53 17.12
N GLY A 67 -9.37 4.77 17.11
CA GLY A 67 -10.62 5.13 17.79
C GLY A 67 -11.81 4.32 17.30
N SER A 68 -11.99 4.17 15.98
CA SER A 68 -13.09 3.35 15.47
C SER A 68 -12.94 1.87 15.80
N ILE A 69 -11.75 1.29 15.71
CA ILE A 69 -11.51 -0.12 16.10
C ILE A 69 -11.84 -0.33 17.57
N VAL A 70 -11.44 0.58 18.46
CA VAL A 70 -11.76 0.51 19.89
C VAL A 70 -13.28 0.56 20.09
N VAL A 71 -13.98 1.49 19.43
CA VAL A 71 -15.44 1.57 19.52
C VAL A 71 -16.11 0.31 18.97
N MET A 72 -15.67 -0.19 17.81
CA MET A 72 -16.21 -1.41 17.20
C MET A 72 -15.97 -2.63 18.08
N ALA A 73 -14.78 -2.80 18.65
CA ALA A 73 -14.46 -3.90 19.56
C ALA A 73 -15.28 -3.84 20.87
N ALA A 74 -15.57 -2.64 21.36
CA ALA A 74 -16.45 -2.45 22.51
C ALA A 74 -17.92 -2.81 22.21
N LEU A 75 -18.39 -2.59 20.97
CA LEU A 75 -19.79 -2.79 20.59
C LEU A 75 -20.07 -4.19 20.06
N ILE A 76 -19.18 -4.74 19.23
CA ILE A 76 -19.35 -6.03 18.54
C ILE A 76 -18.53 -7.10 19.25
N PRO A 77 -19.16 -8.16 19.79
CA PRO A 77 -18.43 -9.33 20.26
C PRO A 77 -17.60 -9.95 19.13
N TYR A 78 -16.33 -10.27 19.40
CA TYR A 78 -15.42 -10.73 18.34
C TYR A 78 -15.89 -12.02 17.63
N HIS A 79 -16.67 -12.88 18.30
CA HIS A 79 -17.25 -14.08 17.69
C HIS A 79 -18.32 -13.80 16.64
N THR A 80 -19.01 -12.67 16.76
CA THR A 80 -20.08 -12.24 15.85
C THR A 80 -19.61 -11.18 14.87
N ALA A 81 -18.34 -10.77 14.94
CA ALA A 81 -17.72 -9.86 13.98
C ALA A 81 -17.54 -10.60 12.65
N GLY A 82 -18.58 -10.58 11.82
CA GLY A 82 -18.57 -11.14 10.47
C GLY A 82 -18.02 -10.17 9.43
N VAL A 83 -17.57 -10.71 8.29
CA VAL A 83 -17.02 -9.96 7.15
C VAL A 83 -18.05 -9.61 6.07
N THR A 84 -19.31 -9.99 6.26
CA THR A 84 -20.36 -9.87 5.23
C THR A 84 -20.84 -8.44 4.99
N GLN A 85 -20.67 -7.54 5.97
CA GLN A 85 -21.02 -6.12 5.84
C GLN A 85 -20.08 -5.25 6.67
N SER A 86 -20.03 -3.95 6.33
CA SER A 86 -19.20 -2.99 7.06
C SER A 86 -19.55 -2.98 8.55
N PRO A 87 -18.57 -3.09 9.47
CA PRO A 87 -18.82 -3.03 10.91
C PRO A 87 -19.56 -1.77 11.35
N PHE A 88 -19.32 -0.64 10.68
CA PHE A 88 -20.02 0.62 10.93
C PHE A 88 -21.50 0.56 10.54
N VAL A 89 -21.80 -0.05 9.39
CA VAL A 89 -23.19 -0.26 8.95
C VAL A 89 -23.88 -1.23 9.91
N TYR A 90 -23.21 -2.32 10.27
CA TYR A 90 -23.75 -3.31 11.20
C TYR A 90 -24.10 -2.72 12.57
N VAL A 91 -23.23 -1.89 13.14
CA VAL A 91 -23.50 -1.24 14.42
C VAL A 91 -24.69 -0.28 14.31
N LEU A 92 -24.79 0.48 13.21
CA LEU A 92 -25.93 1.39 13.02
C LEU A 92 -27.25 0.66 12.82
N ASP A 93 -27.22 -0.51 12.17
CA ASP A 93 -28.37 -1.41 12.10
C ASP A 93 -28.79 -1.93 13.48
N LEU A 94 -27.82 -2.31 14.32
CA LEU A 94 -28.06 -2.78 15.69
C LEU A 94 -28.64 -1.70 16.62
N ILE A 95 -28.31 -0.42 16.40
CA ILE A 95 -28.85 0.70 17.18
C ILE A 95 -30.29 1.06 16.72
N HIS A 96 -30.79 0.43 15.66
CA HIS A 96 -32.14 0.62 15.11
C HIS A 96 -32.47 2.08 14.74
N VAL A 97 -31.47 2.86 14.33
CA VAL A 97 -31.69 4.22 13.83
C VAL A 97 -32.16 4.17 12.37
N PRO A 98 -33.36 4.67 12.03
CA PRO A 98 -33.85 4.65 10.65
C PRO A 98 -32.88 5.37 9.71
N PHE A 99 -32.64 4.81 8.52
CA PHE A 99 -31.77 5.34 7.46
C PHE A 99 -30.27 5.47 7.77
N ALA A 100 -29.83 5.36 9.03
CA ALA A 100 -28.44 5.58 9.41
C ALA A 100 -27.48 4.59 8.71
N ALA A 101 -27.86 3.32 8.63
CA ALA A 101 -27.09 2.29 7.93
C ALA A 101 -26.96 2.57 6.42
N ASN A 102 -28.04 3.04 5.77
CA ASN A 102 -28.04 3.40 4.35
C ASN A 102 -27.13 4.59 4.07
N ILE A 103 -27.18 5.63 4.92
CA ILE A 103 -26.28 6.79 4.83
C ILE A 103 -24.83 6.36 5.01
N MET A 104 -24.55 5.52 6.00
CA MET A 104 -23.19 5.01 6.23
C MET A 104 -22.69 4.18 5.05
N ASN A 105 -23.54 3.33 4.46
CA ASN A 105 -23.18 2.58 3.27
C ASN A 105 -22.84 3.52 2.09
N PHE A 106 -23.64 4.57 1.87
CA PHE A 106 -23.34 5.59 0.86
C PHE A 106 -21.99 6.28 1.10
N VAL A 107 -21.68 6.63 2.35
CA VAL A 107 -20.38 7.22 2.73
C VAL A 107 -19.23 6.25 2.46
N VAL A 108 -19.37 4.98 2.86
CA VAL A 108 -18.35 3.94 2.62
C VAL A 108 -18.10 3.72 1.14
N LEU A 109 -19.16 3.60 0.33
CA LEU A 109 -19.03 3.43 -1.12
C LEU A 109 -18.34 4.63 -1.78
N THR A 110 -18.71 5.85 -1.37
CA THR A 110 -18.06 7.08 -1.85
C THR A 110 -16.58 7.11 -1.50
N ALA A 111 -16.22 6.72 -0.28
CA ALA A 111 -14.83 6.63 0.17
C ALA A 111 -14.03 5.60 -0.62
N ILE A 112 -14.61 4.42 -0.90
CA ILE A 112 -13.97 3.37 -1.71
C ILE A 112 -13.72 3.85 -3.14
N ILE A 113 -14.68 4.54 -3.76
CA ILE A 113 -14.50 5.10 -5.11
C ILE A 113 -13.37 6.14 -5.13
N SER A 114 -13.28 7.00 -4.12
CA SER A 114 -12.20 7.98 -3.98
C SER A 114 -10.82 7.31 -3.82
N ALA A 115 -10.74 6.27 -3.00
CA ALA A 115 -9.53 5.47 -2.83
C ALA A 115 -9.13 4.76 -4.13
N ALA A 116 -10.09 4.20 -4.86
CA ALA A 116 -9.85 3.55 -6.14
C ALA A 116 -9.27 4.53 -7.19
N ASN A 117 -9.80 5.75 -7.25
CA ASN A 117 -9.27 6.79 -8.14
C ASN A 117 -7.82 7.17 -7.77
N SER A 118 -7.52 7.29 -6.48
CA SER A 118 -6.18 7.58 -5.98
C SER A 118 -5.19 6.45 -6.30
N GLY A 119 -5.62 5.19 -6.16
CA GLY A 119 -4.83 4.01 -6.53
C GLY A 119 -4.54 3.94 -8.04
N LEU A 120 -5.53 4.24 -8.88
CA LEU A 120 -5.35 4.30 -10.33
C LEU A 120 -4.38 5.42 -10.75
N TYR A 121 -4.47 6.57 -10.10
CA TYR A 121 -3.54 7.68 -10.30
C TYR A 121 -2.10 7.26 -9.91
N ALA A 122 -1.95 6.61 -8.75
CA ALA A 122 -0.66 6.12 -8.26
C ALA A 122 -0.01 5.14 -9.25
N SER A 123 -0.75 4.11 -9.68
CA SER A 123 -0.24 3.10 -10.61
C SER A 123 0.17 3.71 -11.95
N THR A 124 -0.63 4.66 -12.44
CA THR A 124 -0.38 5.39 -13.68
C THR A 124 0.92 6.19 -13.61
N ARG A 125 1.16 6.92 -12.50
CA ARG A 125 2.38 7.71 -12.31
C ARG A 125 3.61 6.84 -12.03
N MET A 126 3.46 5.72 -11.34
CA MET A 126 4.56 4.76 -11.15
C MET A 126 5.02 4.17 -12.50
N LEU A 127 4.10 3.72 -13.36
CA LEU A 127 4.44 3.26 -14.71
C LEU A 127 5.10 4.36 -15.55
N TRP A 128 4.59 5.59 -15.46
CA TRP A 128 5.21 6.73 -16.14
C TRP A 128 6.63 7.02 -15.64
N SER A 129 6.87 6.98 -14.32
CA SER A 129 8.18 7.17 -13.70
C SER A 129 9.17 6.10 -14.16
N LEU A 130 8.76 4.82 -14.18
CA LEU A 130 9.56 3.72 -14.70
C LEU A 130 9.96 3.95 -16.17
N GLY A 131 9.04 4.47 -16.99
CA GLY A 131 9.36 4.84 -18.37
C GLY A 131 10.40 5.96 -18.45
N ASN A 132 10.33 6.94 -17.54
CA ASN A 132 11.20 8.11 -17.51
C ASN A 132 12.61 7.78 -17.01
N GLU A 133 12.71 6.88 -16.04
CA GLU A 133 13.96 6.25 -15.60
C GLU A 133 14.53 5.28 -16.64
N GLY A 134 13.74 4.98 -17.68
CA GLY A 134 14.13 4.08 -18.75
C GLY A 134 14.30 2.65 -18.28
N THR A 135 13.43 2.17 -17.38
CA THR A 135 13.35 0.76 -16.97
C THR A 135 12.28 -0.01 -17.76
N ILE A 136 11.34 0.70 -18.38
CA ILE A 136 10.32 0.16 -19.30
C ILE A 136 10.30 0.99 -20.61
N PRO A 137 9.55 0.57 -21.67
CA PRO A 137 9.55 1.28 -22.95
C PRO A 137 9.18 2.77 -22.83
N LYS A 138 9.88 3.63 -23.59
CA LYS A 138 9.64 5.08 -23.64
C LYS A 138 8.21 5.46 -24.07
N ALA A 139 7.42 4.53 -24.61
CA ALA A 139 6.01 4.76 -24.90
C ALA A 139 5.22 5.17 -23.63
N PHE A 140 5.61 4.68 -22.45
CA PHE A 140 4.98 5.00 -21.18
C PHE A 140 5.28 6.41 -20.66
N THR A 141 6.25 7.15 -21.24
CA THR A 141 6.57 8.52 -20.83
C THR A 141 5.72 9.58 -21.52
N LYS A 142 5.05 9.24 -22.62
CA LYS A 142 4.27 10.19 -23.42
C LYS A 142 3.03 10.64 -22.66
N THR A 143 2.93 11.95 -22.41
CA THR A 143 1.76 12.58 -21.81
C THR A 143 0.92 13.32 -22.85
N ASN A 144 -0.38 13.42 -22.63
CA ASN A 144 -1.26 14.27 -23.43
C ASN A 144 -1.07 15.77 -23.07
N LYS A 145 -1.79 16.67 -23.74
CA LYS A 145 -1.76 18.13 -23.49
C LYS A 145 -2.09 18.54 -22.04
N ARG A 146 -2.72 17.65 -21.26
CA ARG A 146 -3.10 17.87 -19.86
C ARG A 146 -2.11 17.21 -18.88
N GLY A 147 -0.97 16.71 -19.35
CA GLY A 147 0.05 16.07 -18.50
C GLY A 147 -0.27 14.64 -18.06
N ILE A 148 -1.28 14.00 -18.66
CA ILE A 148 -1.73 12.65 -18.30
C ILE A 148 -1.03 11.61 -19.18
N PRO A 149 -0.32 10.61 -18.62
CA PRO A 149 0.28 9.52 -19.39
C PRO A 149 -0.77 8.47 -19.76
N VAL A 150 -1.46 8.71 -20.87
CA VAL A 150 -2.66 7.96 -21.28
C VAL A 150 -2.37 6.46 -21.45
N LEU A 151 -1.21 6.08 -21.98
CA LEU A 151 -0.85 4.67 -22.12
C LEU A 151 -0.75 3.97 -20.75
N SER A 152 -0.04 4.59 -19.80
CA SER A 152 0.08 4.10 -18.43
C SER A 152 -1.27 3.99 -17.72
N LEU A 153 -2.17 4.95 -17.98
CA LEU A 153 -3.52 4.96 -17.44
C LEU A 153 -4.36 3.80 -18.00
N VAL A 154 -4.36 3.60 -19.32
CA VAL A 154 -5.12 2.52 -19.97
C VAL A 154 -4.62 1.16 -19.50
N VAL A 155 -3.29 0.95 -19.45
CA VAL A 155 -2.71 -0.31 -18.97
C VAL A 155 -3.09 -0.57 -17.51
N SER A 156 -3.01 0.46 -16.65
CA SER A 156 -3.46 0.35 -15.24
C SER A 156 -4.94 -0.01 -15.14
N MET A 157 -5.79 0.64 -15.93
CA MET A 157 -7.23 0.39 -15.95
C MET A 157 -7.56 -1.03 -16.43
N LEU A 158 -6.89 -1.51 -17.46
CA LEU A 158 -7.04 -2.89 -17.94
C LEU A 158 -6.68 -3.90 -16.85
N GLY A 159 -5.59 -3.67 -16.12
CA GLY A 159 -5.23 -4.47 -14.95
C GLY A 159 -6.34 -4.51 -13.90
N GLY A 160 -6.92 -3.36 -13.58
CA GLY A 160 -8.05 -3.24 -12.65
C GLY A 160 -9.31 -3.97 -13.13
N ILE A 161 -9.65 -3.84 -14.42
CA ILE A 161 -10.80 -4.54 -15.03
C ILE A 161 -10.60 -6.06 -15.00
N PHE A 162 -9.41 -6.55 -15.36
CA PHE A 162 -9.11 -7.98 -15.29
C PHE A 162 -9.14 -8.51 -13.86
N ALA A 163 -8.63 -7.74 -12.88
CA ALA A 163 -8.76 -8.08 -11.47
C ALA A 163 -10.24 -8.15 -11.05
N LEU A 164 -11.07 -7.19 -11.46
CA LEU A 164 -12.50 -7.19 -11.17
C LEU A 164 -13.22 -8.39 -11.79
N ILE A 165 -12.96 -8.72 -13.06
CA ILE A 165 -13.53 -9.89 -13.72
C ILE A 165 -13.10 -11.18 -12.99
N SER A 166 -11.81 -11.27 -12.62
CA SER A 166 -11.30 -12.43 -11.88
C SER A 166 -11.99 -12.62 -10.53
N SER A 167 -12.43 -11.54 -9.87
CA SER A 167 -13.18 -11.61 -8.61
C SER A 167 -14.54 -12.30 -8.73
N LYS A 168 -15.10 -12.39 -9.95
CA LYS A 168 -16.39 -13.06 -10.23
C LYS A 168 -16.21 -14.43 -10.85
N VAL A 169 -15.28 -14.58 -11.79
CA VAL A 169 -15.11 -15.81 -12.58
C VAL A 169 -14.14 -16.80 -11.92
N ALA A 170 -13.15 -16.31 -11.18
CA ALA A 170 -12.05 -17.11 -10.63
C ALA A 170 -11.60 -16.58 -9.26
N ALA A 171 -12.57 -16.35 -8.37
CA ALA A 171 -12.37 -15.69 -7.08
C ALA A 171 -11.36 -16.43 -6.17
N SER A 172 -11.49 -17.76 -6.08
CA SER A 172 -10.67 -18.60 -5.21
C SER A 172 -9.29 -18.93 -5.78
N THR A 173 -9.03 -18.64 -7.05
CA THR A 173 -7.77 -18.97 -7.73
C THR A 173 -7.07 -17.70 -8.19
N VAL A 174 -7.46 -17.13 -9.34
CA VAL A 174 -6.77 -15.99 -9.96
C VAL A 174 -6.87 -14.74 -9.09
N TYR A 175 -8.06 -14.40 -8.61
CA TYR A 175 -8.24 -13.20 -7.79
C TYR A 175 -7.47 -13.29 -6.47
N LEU A 176 -7.54 -14.45 -5.79
CA LEU A 176 -6.77 -14.71 -4.59
C LEU A 176 -5.27 -14.52 -4.84
N VAL A 177 -4.75 -15.06 -5.95
CA VAL A 177 -3.34 -14.89 -6.34
C VAL A 177 -2.99 -13.42 -6.59
N LEU A 178 -3.82 -12.68 -7.31
CA LEU A 178 -3.59 -11.24 -7.58
C LEU A 178 -3.56 -10.41 -6.29
N VAL A 179 -4.51 -10.63 -5.39
CA VAL A 179 -4.57 -9.96 -4.08
C VAL A 179 -3.33 -10.32 -3.25
N SER A 180 -2.92 -11.58 -3.30
CA SER A 180 -1.76 -12.08 -2.57
C SER A 180 -0.46 -11.44 -3.08
N ILE A 181 -0.28 -11.33 -4.40
CA ILE A 181 0.86 -10.64 -5.02
C ILE A 181 0.88 -9.17 -4.63
N SER A 182 -0.27 -8.50 -4.70
CA SER A 182 -0.38 -7.10 -4.30
C SER A 182 -0.01 -6.90 -2.82
N GLY A 183 -0.50 -7.76 -1.92
CA GLY A 183 -0.22 -7.66 -0.49
C GLY A 183 1.27 -7.77 -0.17
N LEU A 184 1.97 -8.75 -0.75
CA LEU A 184 3.40 -8.91 -0.53
C LEU A 184 4.23 -7.81 -1.20
N ALA A 185 3.82 -7.32 -2.37
CA ALA A 185 4.47 -6.21 -3.06
C ALA A 185 4.53 -4.95 -2.18
N VAL A 186 3.46 -4.64 -1.43
CA VAL A 186 3.43 -3.50 -0.49
C VAL A 186 4.49 -3.65 0.59
N VAL A 187 4.64 -4.85 1.16
CA VAL A 187 5.66 -5.09 2.20
C VAL A 187 7.07 -4.89 1.65
N PHE A 188 7.34 -5.32 0.42
CA PHE A 188 8.61 -5.04 -0.25
C PHE A 188 8.83 -3.55 -0.51
N VAL A 189 7.80 -2.83 -0.95
CA VAL A 189 7.86 -1.38 -1.16
C VAL A 189 8.23 -0.67 0.14
N TRP A 190 7.56 -0.97 1.26
CA TRP A 190 7.88 -0.35 2.54
C TRP A 190 9.26 -0.72 3.07
N THR A 191 9.69 -1.97 2.87
CA THR A 191 11.06 -2.40 3.18
C THR A 191 12.08 -1.58 2.38
N ALA A 192 11.83 -1.39 1.07
CA ALA A 192 12.69 -0.60 0.20
C ALA A 192 12.70 0.88 0.58
N ILE A 193 11.55 1.46 0.95
CA ILE A 193 11.46 2.85 1.42
C ILE A 193 12.27 3.04 2.71
N ALA A 194 12.08 2.17 3.71
CA ALA A 194 12.79 2.24 4.99
C ALA A 194 14.32 2.11 4.80
N TRP A 195 14.74 1.17 3.95
CA TRP A 195 16.15 0.98 3.61
C TRP A 195 16.73 2.18 2.85
N SER A 196 15.96 2.74 1.91
CA SER A 196 16.36 3.92 1.14
C SER A 196 16.53 5.13 2.04
N GLU A 197 15.66 5.34 3.03
CA GLU A 197 15.82 6.42 4.01
C GLU A 197 17.10 6.27 4.84
N LEU A 198 17.41 5.05 5.31
CA LEU A 198 18.64 4.76 6.04
C LEU A 198 19.89 5.07 5.19
N LYS A 199 19.92 4.59 3.94
CA LYS A 199 21.03 4.85 3.00
C LYS A 199 21.11 6.31 2.58
N PHE A 200 19.98 6.95 2.30
CA PHE A 200 19.90 8.35 1.89
C PHE A 200 20.52 9.25 2.96
N ARG A 201 20.11 9.09 4.22
CA ARG A 201 20.66 9.91 5.32
C ARG A 201 22.17 9.75 5.46
N ARG A 202 22.68 8.52 5.32
CA ARG A 202 24.13 8.23 5.37
C ARG A 202 24.86 8.84 4.18
N ALA A 203 24.34 8.68 2.97
CA ALA A 203 24.92 9.26 1.76
C ALA A 203 24.91 10.80 1.81
N PHE A 204 23.81 11.40 2.27
CA PHE A 204 23.66 12.84 2.40
C PHE A 204 24.71 13.46 3.33
N LEU A 205 24.91 12.86 4.51
CA LEU A 205 25.96 13.29 5.44
C LEU A 205 27.37 13.07 4.90
N ASN A 206 27.62 11.95 4.22
CA ASN A 206 28.92 11.65 3.64
C ASN A 206 29.30 12.60 2.50
N SER A 207 28.31 13.16 1.80
CA SER A 207 28.50 14.19 0.76
C SER A 207 28.81 15.58 1.33
N GLY A 208 28.95 15.73 2.65
CA GLY A 208 29.28 16.98 3.32
C GLY A 208 28.07 17.88 3.65
N HIS A 209 26.86 17.42 3.35
CA HIS A 209 25.65 18.17 3.69
C HIS A 209 25.30 18.07 5.18
N GLN A 210 24.69 19.12 5.69
CA GLN A 210 24.29 19.22 7.09
C GLN A 210 22.80 18.91 7.27
N LEU A 211 22.45 18.39 8.46
CA LEU A 211 21.07 18.00 8.78
C LEU A 211 20.09 19.17 8.82
N ASN A 212 20.56 20.41 8.89
CA ASN A 212 19.74 21.62 8.84
C ASN A 212 19.20 21.94 7.43
N GLU A 213 19.83 21.41 6.38
CA GLU A 213 19.41 21.58 4.99
C GLU A 213 18.14 20.79 4.67
N LEU A 214 17.88 19.72 5.43
CA LEU A 214 16.69 18.89 5.27
C LEU A 214 15.44 19.60 5.79
N LYS A 215 14.53 19.92 4.85
CA LYS A 215 13.22 20.53 5.13
C LYS A 215 12.30 19.64 5.98
N TYR A 216 12.43 18.32 5.80
CA TYR A 216 11.78 17.32 6.64
C TYR A 216 12.84 16.43 7.28
N LYS A 217 12.70 16.18 8.58
CA LYS A 217 13.57 15.28 9.33
C LYS A 217 12.71 14.18 9.90
N THR A 218 13.03 12.94 9.54
CA THR A 218 12.37 11.77 10.10
C THR A 218 12.49 11.80 11.62
N PRO A 219 11.37 11.80 12.36
CA PRO A 219 11.41 11.82 13.82
C PRO A 219 12.13 10.58 14.34
N TRP A 220 12.89 10.73 15.43
CA TRP A 220 13.60 9.63 16.10
C TRP A 220 14.50 8.80 15.16
N TYR A 221 15.10 9.42 14.15
CA TYR A 221 16.11 8.77 13.32
C TYR A 221 17.32 8.33 14.18
N PRO A 222 17.87 7.11 14.02
CA PRO A 222 17.54 6.08 13.03
C PRO A 222 16.52 5.02 13.51
N VAL A 223 15.97 5.16 14.72
CA VAL A 223 15.10 4.14 15.34
C VAL A 223 13.86 3.84 14.50
N ILE A 224 13.16 4.88 14.01
CA ILE A 224 11.95 4.69 13.21
C ILE A 224 12.23 3.95 11.88
N PRO A 225 13.21 4.35 11.05
CA PRO A 225 13.53 3.59 9.84
C PRO A 225 13.96 2.14 10.10
N TYR A 226 14.75 1.87 11.15
CA TYR A 226 15.08 0.50 11.52
C TYR A 226 13.86 -0.30 11.96
N PHE A 227 12.99 0.31 12.77
CA PHE A 227 11.74 -0.32 13.18
C PHE A 227 10.85 -0.63 11.97
N ALA A 228 10.67 0.32 11.06
CA ALA A 228 9.92 0.11 9.83
C ALA A 228 10.50 -1.06 9.01
N PHE A 229 11.82 -1.05 8.78
CA PHE A 229 12.51 -2.12 8.05
C PHE A 229 12.33 -3.50 8.70
N ILE A 230 12.58 -3.61 10.01
CA ILE A 230 12.46 -4.87 10.76
C ILE A 230 11.01 -5.34 10.81
N SER A 231 10.06 -4.43 11.04
CA SER A 231 8.63 -4.77 11.12
C SER A 231 8.06 -5.24 9.77
N SER A 232 8.48 -4.62 8.66
CA SER A 232 8.13 -5.09 7.31
C SER A 232 8.76 -6.45 7.01
N LEU A 233 10.04 -6.66 7.34
CA LEU A 233 10.70 -7.95 7.15
C LEU A 233 10.06 -9.05 8.00
N LEU A 234 9.72 -8.74 9.25
CA LEU A 234 8.99 -9.66 10.13
C LEU A 234 7.63 -10.00 9.54
N SER A 235 6.92 -9.04 8.98
CA SER A 235 5.65 -9.28 8.29
C SER A 235 5.80 -10.28 7.14
N CYS A 236 6.87 -10.18 6.33
CA CYS A 236 7.17 -11.19 5.31
C CYS A 236 7.38 -12.60 5.90
N VAL A 237 8.10 -12.70 7.02
CA VAL A 237 8.33 -13.98 7.71
C VAL A 237 7.03 -14.53 8.28
N LEU A 238 6.14 -13.68 8.80
CA LEU A 238 4.86 -14.11 9.35
C LEU A 238 3.90 -14.67 8.28
N ILE A 239 3.96 -14.16 7.04
CA ILE A 239 3.22 -14.74 5.89
C ILE A 239 3.57 -16.22 5.70
N TRP A 240 4.83 -16.61 5.96
CA TRP A 240 5.23 -18.01 5.87
C TRP A 240 4.50 -18.89 6.88
N PHE A 241 4.09 -18.37 8.03
CA PHE A 241 3.42 -19.18 9.04
C PHE A 241 1.91 -19.28 8.82
N ASP A 242 1.28 -18.35 8.10
CA ASP A 242 -0.15 -18.36 7.79
C ASP A 242 -0.46 -19.15 6.50
N PRO A 243 -1.07 -20.35 6.57
CA PRO A 243 -1.37 -21.16 5.38
C PRO A 243 -2.22 -20.45 4.33
N THR A 244 -3.08 -19.52 4.74
CA THR A 244 -3.94 -18.77 3.81
C THR A 244 -3.15 -17.74 3.02
N GLN A 245 -2.07 -17.21 3.59
CA GLN A 245 -1.27 -16.16 2.98
C GLN A 245 0.05 -16.66 2.40
N ARG A 246 0.51 -17.87 2.75
CA ARG A 246 1.68 -18.53 2.12
C ARG A 246 1.63 -18.54 0.61
N VAL A 247 0.41 -18.63 0.06
CA VAL A 247 0.14 -18.54 -1.38
C VAL A 247 0.74 -17.27 -1.98
N ALA A 248 0.74 -16.15 -1.25
CA ALA A 248 1.40 -14.91 -1.65
C ALA A 248 2.89 -15.11 -1.93
N LEU A 249 3.61 -15.84 -1.07
CA LEU A 249 5.04 -16.07 -1.27
C LEU A 249 5.31 -16.91 -2.52
N TYR A 250 4.52 -17.97 -2.72
CA TYR A 250 4.72 -18.89 -3.85
C TYR A 250 4.52 -18.23 -5.20
N TYR A 251 3.59 -17.28 -5.34
CA TYR A 251 3.34 -16.61 -6.62
C TYR A 251 4.13 -15.32 -6.79
N THR A 252 4.36 -14.57 -5.70
CA THR A 252 5.07 -13.28 -5.80
C THR A 252 6.56 -13.44 -6.03
N ILE A 253 7.22 -14.42 -5.40
CA ILE A 253 8.67 -14.61 -5.58
C ILE A 253 9.00 -14.91 -7.06
N PRO A 254 8.34 -15.87 -7.75
CA PRO A 254 8.52 -16.07 -9.18
C PRO A 254 8.14 -14.84 -10.00
N PHE A 255 7.05 -14.15 -9.65
CA PHE A 255 6.64 -12.93 -10.36
C PHE A 255 7.73 -11.85 -10.30
N VAL A 256 8.27 -11.55 -9.12
CA VAL A 256 9.36 -10.58 -8.94
C VAL A 256 10.62 -11.04 -9.68
N ALA A 257 10.96 -12.32 -9.62
CA ALA A 257 12.09 -12.88 -10.36
C ALA A 257 11.90 -12.70 -11.88
N ILE A 258 10.71 -12.95 -12.42
CA ILE A 258 10.37 -12.75 -13.82
C ILE A 258 10.48 -11.26 -14.19
N CYS A 259 9.97 -10.35 -13.35
CA CYS A 259 10.10 -8.91 -13.59
C CYS A 259 11.57 -8.47 -13.62
N TYR A 260 12.39 -8.96 -12.69
CA TYR A 260 13.81 -8.62 -12.64
C TYR A 260 14.59 -9.18 -13.84
N LEU A 261 14.32 -10.43 -14.22
CA LEU A 261 14.88 -11.05 -15.41
C LEU A 261 14.46 -10.30 -16.68
N GLY A 262 13.17 -9.98 -16.80
CA GLY A 262 12.63 -9.19 -17.92
C GLY A 262 13.31 -7.83 -18.06
N HIS A 263 13.50 -7.12 -16.93
CA HIS A 263 14.26 -5.87 -16.90
C HIS A 263 15.72 -6.06 -17.33
N HIS A 264 16.40 -7.10 -16.82
CA HIS A 264 17.78 -7.41 -17.19
C HIS A 264 17.93 -7.71 -18.69
N PHE A 265 17.04 -8.52 -19.27
CA PHE A 265 17.04 -8.81 -20.71
C PHE A 265 16.75 -7.56 -21.54
N TRP A 266 15.84 -6.70 -21.09
CA TRP A 266 15.51 -5.45 -21.77
C TRP A 266 16.69 -4.47 -21.78
N LEU A 267 17.41 -4.32 -20.65
CA LEU A 267 18.65 -3.53 -20.58
C LEU A 267 19.74 -4.08 -21.51
N LYS A 268 19.91 -5.41 -21.55
CA LYS A 268 20.87 -6.06 -22.45
C LYS A 268 20.53 -5.81 -23.92
N SER A 269 19.25 -5.90 -24.29
CA SER A 269 18.80 -5.61 -25.66
C SER A 269 19.02 -4.15 -26.06
N LYS A 270 18.83 -3.21 -25.13
CA LYS A 270 19.08 -1.78 -25.38
C LYS A 270 20.56 -1.50 -25.59
N LYS A 271 21.43 -2.08 -24.76
CA LYS A 271 22.89 -1.92 -24.89
C LYS A 271 23.41 -2.48 -26.22
N ASN A 272 22.94 -3.66 -26.63
CA ASN A 272 23.28 -4.23 -27.94
C ASN A 272 22.81 -3.36 -29.11
N ASN A 273 21.63 -2.75 -29.03
CA ASN A 273 21.13 -1.86 -30.09
C ASN A 273 21.90 -0.53 -30.17
N GLU A 274 22.37 -0.01 -29.03
CA GLU A 274 23.22 1.20 -28.99
C GLU A 274 24.62 0.91 -29.56
N GLU A 275 25.20 -0.27 -29.30
CA GLU A 275 26.48 -0.70 -29.88
C GLU A 275 26.41 -0.86 -31.42
N VAL A 276 25.33 -1.45 -31.95
CA VAL A 276 25.12 -1.62 -33.40
C VAL A 276 24.90 -0.28 -34.15
N LEU A 277 24.41 0.75 -33.46
CA LEU A 277 24.23 2.09 -34.04
C LEU A 277 25.52 2.93 -34.03
N LEU A 278 26.50 2.58 -33.19
CA LEU A 278 27.82 3.24 -33.14
C LEU A 278 28.84 2.62 -34.11
N GLU A 279 28.61 1.40 -34.58
CA GLU A 279 29.40 0.72 -35.62
C GLU A 279 28.97 1.09 -37.06
N LYS A 280 27.94 1.90 -37.24
CA LYS A 280 27.45 2.40 -38.54
C LYS A 280 27.75 3.88 -38.72
#